data_AF-A0A7V3FW29-F1
#
_entry.id   AF-A0A7V3FW29-F1
#
_cell.length_a   1.000
_cell.length_b   1.000
_cell.length_c   1.000
_cell.angle_alpha   90.00
_cell.angle_beta   90.00
_cell.angle_gamma   90.00
#
_symmetry.space_group_name_H-M   'P 1'
#
loop_
_entity.id
_entity.type
_entity.pdbx_description
1 polymer ?
#
loop_
_entity_poly.entity_id
_entity_poly.type
_entity_poly.pdbx_seq_one_letter_code
_entity_poly.pdbx_strand_id
1 'polypeptide(L)'
;MKEFKIFILLLFINANIYAQDFMMQAWYWDYPKTTSGYNWADTLRLKSTALKNAGFTYIWLPPLSRASSGNSSNGYDPKDLYDLGEYGGGATGFGTRTDLDNLISQFNNDGLKAVADVVYNHRDGGLPEINSAVKNYINNFDYTRANTGYNPYPNDRVRFALPIGGLTGNGAGDYYFKFSSSSGHSRFNGFQYKIYMETKTKGWQNLSDLSEVEPNGGGDCGQSNNDIQLGVNMNATVDDPATCRTDEFHLNLTAADYNS
;
A
#
# COMPACT_ATOMS: atom_id res chain seq x y z
N MET A 1 77.72 12.02 42.51
CA MET A 1 76.30 12.46 42.50
C MET A 1 75.77 12.22 41.09
N LYS A 2 75.35 10.96 40.82
CA LYS A 2 74.00 10.53 40.45
C LYS A 2 73.41 11.28 39.24
N GLU A 3 73.53 10.64 38.07
CA GLU A 3 72.75 10.96 36.87
C GLU A 3 71.27 10.63 37.11
N PHE A 4 70.40 11.55 36.73
CA PHE A 4 68.96 11.38 36.79
C PHE A 4 68.44 11.19 35.36
N LYS A 5 68.28 9.92 34.94
CA LYS A 5 67.54 9.59 33.71
C LYS A 5 66.06 9.75 33.99
N ILE A 6 65.46 10.81 33.44
CA ILE A 6 64.00 10.95 33.38
C ILE A 6 63.49 9.96 32.35
N PHE A 7 63.03 8.80 32.82
CA PHE A 7 62.18 7.90 32.05
C PHE A 7 60.78 8.55 32.01
N ILE A 8 60.39 9.08 30.85
CA ILE A 8 59.00 9.49 30.61
C ILE A 8 58.16 8.21 30.57
N LEU A 9 57.48 7.93 31.68
CA LEU A 9 56.44 6.93 31.77
C LEU A 9 55.22 7.49 31.04
N LEU A 10 55.11 7.21 29.73
CA LEU A 10 53.84 7.31 29.02
C LEU A 10 52.90 6.26 29.63
N LEU A 11 52.16 6.68 30.65
CA LEU A 11 51.03 5.94 31.18
C LEU A 11 50.13 5.55 30.00
N PHE A 12 49.90 4.25 29.87
CA PHE A 12 48.89 3.65 29.02
C PHE A 12 47.52 4.20 29.42
N ILE A 13 47.17 5.37 28.88
CA ILE A 13 45.79 5.83 28.86
C ILE A 13 45.09 4.90 27.87
N ASN A 14 44.56 3.79 28.37
CA ASN A 14 43.53 3.02 27.68
C ASN A 14 42.25 3.87 27.67
N ALA A 15 42.26 4.96 26.90
CA ALA A 15 41.04 5.67 26.57
C ALA A 15 40.29 4.76 25.60
N ASN A 16 39.14 4.25 26.03
CA ASN A 16 38.18 3.71 25.09
C ASN A 16 37.71 4.87 24.21
N ILE A 17 38.24 4.95 23.00
CA ILE A 17 37.76 5.89 21.99
C ILE A 17 36.48 5.28 21.45
N TYR A 18 35.33 5.79 21.87
CA TYR A 18 34.05 5.37 21.33
C TYR A 18 33.90 6.01 19.94
N ALA A 19 33.90 5.18 18.89
CA ALA A 19 33.43 5.63 17.59
C ALA A 19 31.91 5.84 17.68
N GLN A 20 31.42 6.95 17.15
CA GLN A 20 30.00 7.22 17.05
C GLN A 20 29.35 6.15 16.15
N ASP A 21 28.20 5.61 16.54
CA ASP A 21 27.41 4.77 15.64
C ASP A 21 26.84 5.64 14.51
N PHE A 22 27.10 5.22 13.26
CA PHE A 22 26.57 5.81 12.05
C PHE A 22 25.64 4.84 11.32
N MET A 23 24.44 5.31 10.99
CA MET A 23 23.45 4.56 10.23
C MET A 23 23.38 5.02 8.77
N MET A 24 23.29 4.06 7.84
CA MET A 24 22.95 4.29 6.44
C MET A 24 21.55 3.78 6.16
N GLN A 25 20.68 4.61 5.59
CA GLN A 25 19.50 4.13 4.87
C GLN A 25 19.98 3.56 3.52
N ALA A 26 20.06 2.24 3.41
CA ALA A 26 20.68 1.57 2.27
C ALA A 26 19.69 1.22 1.15
N TRP A 27 18.68 2.06 0.96
CA TRP A 27 17.69 1.94 -0.10
C TRP A 27 17.07 3.32 -0.36
N TYR A 28 16.44 3.46 -1.51
CA TYR A 28 15.73 4.66 -1.92
C TYR A 28 14.41 4.27 -2.58
N TRP A 29 13.53 5.24 -2.80
CA TRP A 29 12.26 4.97 -3.48
C TRP A 29 12.51 4.43 -4.88
N ASP A 30 11.87 3.30 -5.20
CA ASP A 30 12.07 2.58 -6.47
C ASP A 30 13.51 2.07 -6.67
N TYR A 31 14.12 1.58 -5.58
CA TYR A 31 15.41 0.92 -5.68
C TYR A 31 15.33 -0.27 -6.67
N PRO A 32 16.41 -0.55 -7.43
CA PRO A 32 16.44 -1.63 -8.39
C PRO A 32 16.17 -2.98 -7.72
N LYS A 33 15.13 -3.68 -8.17
CA LYS A 33 14.80 -5.03 -7.67
C LYS A 33 15.86 -6.05 -8.08
N THR A 34 16.40 -5.88 -9.30
CA THR A 34 17.55 -6.62 -9.82
C THR A 34 18.44 -5.70 -10.65
N THR A 35 19.76 -5.76 -10.47
CA THR A 35 20.74 -5.07 -11.31
C THR A 35 21.96 -5.96 -11.51
N SER A 36 22.40 -6.12 -12.76
CA SER A 36 23.53 -6.98 -13.12
C SER A 36 23.43 -8.42 -12.57
N GLY A 37 22.22 -8.97 -12.50
CA GLY A 37 21.96 -10.31 -11.99
C GLY A 37 21.87 -10.44 -10.46
N TYR A 38 22.06 -9.35 -9.72
CA TYR A 38 21.96 -9.33 -8.26
C TYR A 38 20.67 -8.63 -7.82
N ASN A 39 19.94 -9.22 -6.88
CA ASN A 39 18.84 -8.53 -6.22
C ASN A 39 19.38 -7.50 -5.20
N TRP A 40 18.49 -6.75 -4.56
CA TRP A 40 18.92 -5.68 -3.66
C TRP A 40 19.64 -6.21 -2.41
N ALA A 41 19.19 -7.34 -1.84
CA ALA A 41 19.88 -8.01 -0.73
C ALA A 41 21.31 -8.39 -1.10
N ASP A 42 21.53 -9.00 -2.27
CA ASP A 42 22.87 -9.31 -2.79
C ASP A 42 23.71 -8.06 -3.04
N THR A 43 23.10 -7.00 -3.58
CA THR A 43 23.79 -5.73 -3.85
C THR A 43 24.35 -5.14 -2.56
N LEU A 44 23.58 -5.17 -1.47
CA LEU A 44 24.03 -4.73 -0.15
C LEU A 44 25.09 -5.65 0.43
N ARG A 45 24.91 -6.97 0.28
CA ARG A 45 25.87 -7.99 0.77
C ARG A 45 27.24 -7.79 0.14
N LEU A 46 27.30 -7.57 -1.17
CA LEU A 46 28.55 -7.33 -1.92
C LEU A 46 29.20 -5.98 -1.58
N LYS A 47 28.43 -5.01 -1.03
CA LYS A 47 28.95 -3.72 -0.59
C LYS A 47 29.33 -3.67 0.89
N SER A 48 29.07 -4.73 1.66
CA SER A 48 29.24 -4.77 3.12
C SER A 48 30.61 -4.27 3.58
N THR A 49 31.71 -4.81 3.03
CA THR A 49 33.07 -4.37 3.40
C THR A 49 33.34 -2.91 3.05
N ALA A 50 32.80 -2.41 1.93
CA ALA A 50 32.95 -0.99 1.56
C ALA A 50 32.16 -0.08 2.52
N LEU A 51 30.96 -0.49 2.95
CA LEU A 51 30.14 0.23 3.93
C LEU A 51 30.85 0.29 5.29
N LYS A 52 31.40 -0.82 5.75
CA LYS A 52 32.24 -0.88 6.96
C LYS A 52 33.45 0.05 6.86
N ASN A 53 34.20 -0.02 5.76
CA ASN A 53 35.40 0.81 5.57
C ASN A 53 35.06 2.31 5.48
N ALA A 54 33.84 2.66 5.06
CA ALA A 54 33.32 4.02 5.09
C ALA A 54 32.90 4.49 6.50
N GLY A 55 32.91 3.61 7.51
CA GLY A 55 32.61 3.92 8.91
C GLY A 55 31.15 3.71 9.32
N PHE A 56 30.31 3.11 8.47
CA PHE A 56 28.95 2.75 8.87
C PHE A 56 28.96 1.59 9.88
N THR A 57 27.96 1.58 10.75
CA THR A 57 27.79 0.60 11.84
C THR A 57 26.41 -0.03 11.83
N TYR A 58 25.39 0.73 11.38
CA TYR A 58 24.02 0.26 11.19
C TYR A 58 23.58 0.45 9.74
N ILE A 59 22.86 -0.52 9.20
CA ILE A 59 22.32 -0.47 7.84
C ILE A 59 20.81 -0.69 7.91
N TRP A 60 20.04 0.36 7.63
CA TRP A 60 18.59 0.28 7.52
C TRP A 60 18.20 -0.29 6.16
N LEU A 61 17.54 -1.46 6.22
CA LEU A 61 17.03 -2.22 5.09
C LEU A 61 15.62 -1.77 4.71
N PRO A 62 15.18 -1.91 3.45
CA PRO A 62 13.77 -1.73 3.10
C PRO A 62 12.90 -2.77 3.83
N PRO A 63 11.57 -2.59 3.89
CA PRO A 63 10.69 -3.61 4.44
C PRO A 63 10.89 -4.97 3.76
N LEU A 64 11.03 -6.01 4.58
CA LEU A 64 11.50 -7.32 4.16
C LEU A 64 10.37 -8.25 3.72
N SER A 65 9.17 -7.98 4.21
CA SER A 65 7.99 -8.84 4.10
C SER A 65 7.34 -8.78 2.72
N ARG A 66 6.57 -9.81 2.38
CA ARG A 66 5.73 -9.84 1.19
C ARG A 66 4.80 -8.65 1.14
N ALA A 67 4.87 -7.95 0.03
CA ALA A 67 3.98 -6.85 -0.32
C ALA A 67 2.78 -7.31 -1.18
N SER A 68 1.71 -6.51 -1.15
CA SER A 68 0.52 -6.66 -1.99
C SER A 68 0.88 -6.56 -3.48
N SER A 69 1.74 -5.62 -3.84
CA SER A 69 2.23 -5.41 -5.22
C SER A 69 3.32 -6.43 -5.64
N GLY A 70 3.59 -7.45 -4.81
CA GLY A 70 4.53 -8.51 -5.15
C GLY A 70 6.00 -8.06 -5.18
N ASN A 71 6.75 -8.53 -6.18
CA ASN A 71 8.19 -8.33 -6.29
C ASN A 71 8.61 -6.94 -6.81
N SER A 72 7.68 -6.14 -7.33
CA SER A 72 7.95 -4.76 -7.75
C SER A 72 7.84 -3.76 -6.60
N SER A 73 7.32 -4.18 -5.44
CA SER A 73 7.07 -3.30 -4.31
C SER A 73 8.34 -2.78 -3.63
N ASN A 74 8.25 -1.58 -3.04
CA ASN A 74 9.21 -1.05 -2.07
C ASN A 74 8.99 -1.55 -0.63
N GLY A 75 7.92 -2.32 -0.37
CA GLY A 75 7.63 -3.00 0.89
C GLY A 75 6.65 -2.29 1.83
N TYR A 76 6.19 -1.07 1.49
CA TYR A 76 5.28 -0.29 2.34
C TYR A 76 3.79 -0.64 2.21
N ASP A 77 3.44 -1.61 1.38
CA ASP A 77 2.12 -2.23 1.24
C ASP A 77 2.15 -3.68 1.78
N PRO A 78 2.49 -3.89 3.07
CA PRO A 78 2.73 -5.22 3.61
C PRO A 78 1.47 -6.09 3.55
N LYS A 79 1.61 -7.28 2.98
CA LYS A 79 0.53 -8.28 2.88
C LYS A 79 0.70 -9.38 3.92
N ASP A 80 1.85 -10.02 3.94
CA ASP A 80 2.18 -11.09 4.89
C ASP A 80 3.53 -10.79 5.54
N LEU A 81 3.50 -10.47 6.83
CA LEU A 81 4.71 -10.12 7.58
C LEU A 81 5.68 -11.30 7.73
N TYR A 82 5.17 -12.52 7.68
CA TYR A 82 5.95 -13.72 7.94
C TYR A 82 6.54 -14.32 6.66
N ASP A 83 6.06 -13.92 5.49
CA ASP A 83 6.69 -14.27 4.21
C ASP A 83 7.83 -13.29 3.89
N LEU A 84 9.07 -13.69 4.15
CA LEU A 84 10.28 -12.94 3.79
C LEU A 84 10.82 -13.33 2.41
N GLY A 85 9.97 -13.84 1.52
CA GLY A 85 10.35 -14.34 0.20
C GLY A 85 10.65 -15.84 0.19
N GLU A 86 9.92 -16.62 0.98
CA GLU A 86 10.12 -18.08 1.16
C GLU A 86 8.90 -18.93 0.83
N TYR A 87 7.74 -18.31 0.61
CA TYR A 87 6.50 -19.02 0.25
C TYR A 87 6.13 -18.83 -1.23
N GLY A 88 4.89 -19.20 -1.61
CA GLY A 88 4.44 -19.33 -3.00
C GLY A 88 4.52 -18.07 -3.88
N GLY A 89 4.88 -16.91 -3.33
CA GLY A 89 5.12 -15.67 -4.07
C GLY A 89 6.56 -15.46 -4.55
N GLY A 90 7.51 -16.35 -4.26
CA GLY A 90 8.92 -16.24 -4.69
C GLY A 90 9.70 -15.15 -3.95
N ALA A 91 10.67 -14.49 -4.60
CA ALA A 91 11.39 -13.38 -3.98
C ALA A 91 10.47 -12.18 -3.69
N THR A 92 10.75 -11.42 -2.63
CA THR A 92 10.19 -10.06 -2.47
C THR A 92 10.93 -9.08 -3.37
N GLY A 93 10.55 -7.80 -3.34
CA GLY A 93 11.33 -6.77 -4.02
C GLY A 93 12.76 -6.61 -3.47
N PHE A 94 13.03 -7.11 -2.26
CA PHE A 94 14.36 -7.08 -1.65
C PHE A 94 15.21 -8.31 -2.02
N GLY A 95 14.61 -9.49 -2.01
CA GLY A 95 15.27 -10.77 -2.27
C GLY A 95 14.45 -11.95 -1.74
N THR A 96 15.03 -13.14 -1.76
CA THR A 96 14.48 -14.31 -1.05
C THR A 96 14.90 -14.32 0.41
N ARG A 97 14.29 -15.20 1.21
CA ARG A 97 14.74 -15.43 2.59
C ARG A 97 16.22 -15.82 2.67
N THR A 98 16.67 -16.69 1.76
CA THR A 98 18.07 -17.10 1.70
C THR A 98 19.02 -15.93 1.42
N ASP A 99 18.63 -15.00 0.55
CA ASP A 99 19.45 -13.80 0.26
C ASP A 99 19.54 -12.87 1.48
N LEU A 100 18.44 -12.70 2.21
CA LEU A 100 18.40 -11.95 3.46
C LEU A 100 19.29 -12.58 4.53
N ASP A 101 19.23 -13.91 4.72
CA ASP A 101 20.06 -14.61 5.70
C ASP A 101 21.56 -14.50 5.35
N ASN A 102 21.90 -14.59 4.06
CA ASN A 102 23.27 -14.39 3.56
C ASN A 102 23.76 -12.94 3.79
N LEU A 103 22.89 -11.96 3.56
CA LEU A 103 23.17 -10.55 3.84
C LEU A 103 23.45 -10.31 5.32
N ILE A 104 22.56 -10.77 6.21
CA ILE A 104 22.71 -10.61 7.66
C ILE A 104 24.00 -11.27 8.14
N SER A 105 24.31 -12.46 7.63
CA SER A 105 25.55 -13.18 7.96
C SER A 105 26.78 -12.37 7.55
N GLN A 106 26.79 -11.81 6.34
CA GLN A 106 27.90 -10.97 5.88
C GLN A 106 28.03 -9.67 6.68
N PHE A 107 26.91 -9.01 6.99
CA PHE A 107 26.90 -7.81 7.82
C PHE A 107 27.48 -8.09 9.21
N ASN A 108 27.07 -9.17 9.85
CA ASN A 108 27.62 -9.59 11.14
C ASN A 108 29.13 -9.85 11.06
N ASN A 109 29.61 -10.51 10.00
CA ASN A 109 31.05 -10.74 9.78
C ASN A 109 31.84 -9.43 9.60
N ASP A 110 31.24 -8.42 8.98
CA ASP A 110 31.84 -7.10 8.79
C ASP A 110 31.64 -6.16 9.99
N GLY A 111 30.92 -6.58 11.03
CA GLY A 111 30.59 -5.76 12.21
C GLY A 111 29.49 -4.73 11.95
N LEU A 112 28.72 -4.88 10.87
CA LEU A 112 27.54 -4.08 10.55
C LEU A 112 26.29 -4.71 11.19
N LYS A 113 25.39 -3.86 11.67
CA LYS A 113 24.10 -4.27 12.24
C LYS A 113 22.98 -3.96 11.24
N ALA A 114 22.26 -4.98 10.78
CA ALA A 114 21.05 -4.79 10.00
C ALA A 114 19.92 -4.20 10.86
N VAL A 115 19.19 -3.21 10.33
CA VAL A 115 18.00 -2.63 10.95
C VAL A 115 16.82 -2.90 10.03
N ALA A 116 15.83 -3.63 10.54
CA ALA A 116 14.61 -3.95 9.80
C ALA A 116 13.64 -2.77 9.82
N ASP A 117 13.02 -2.48 8.68
CA ASP A 117 11.85 -1.60 8.59
C ASP A 117 10.59 -2.39 8.96
N VAL A 118 9.80 -1.87 9.89
CA VAL A 118 8.65 -2.56 10.49
C VAL A 118 7.37 -1.75 10.23
N VAL A 119 6.58 -2.20 9.26
CA VAL A 119 5.35 -1.53 8.83
C VAL A 119 4.13 -2.15 9.53
N TYR A 120 3.73 -1.58 10.67
CA TYR A 120 2.59 -2.07 11.48
C TYR A 120 1.31 -1.22 11.39
N ASN A 121 1.37 -0.07 10.72
CA ASN A 121 0.22 0.82 10.62
C ASN A 121 -0.97 0.20 9.84
N HIS A 122 -0.69 -0.62 8.82
CA HIS A 122 -1.72 -1.17 7.92
C HIS A 122 -1.31 -2.50 7.29
N ARG A 123 -2.24 -3.12 6.57
CA ARG A 123 -2.02 -4.26 5.66
C ARG A 123 -2.71 -3.97 4.33
N ASP A 124 -2.15 -4.48 3.25
CA ASP A 124 -2.76 -4.42 1.91
C ASP A 124 -2.85 -5.81 1.27
N GLY A 125 -3.69 -5.95 0.25
CA GLY A 125 -3.82 -7.17 -0.54
C GLY A 125 -4.60 -8.29 0.17
N GLY A 126 -5.42 -7.94 1.17
CA GLY A 126 -6.35 -8.84 1.82
C GLY A 126 -7.46 -9.32 0.88
N LEU A 127 -8.00 -10.52 1.15
CA LEU A 127 -9.15 -11.03 0.42
C LEU A 127 -10.43 -10.34 0.89
N PRO A 128 -11.41 -10.12 0.01
CA PRO A 128 -12.70 -9.60 0.41
C PRO A 128 -13.41 -10.58 1.36
N GLU A 129 -14.05 -10.04 2.38
CA GLU A 129 -14.84 -10.82 3.35
C GLU A 129 -16.23 -10.19 3.53
N ILE A 130 -17.20 -11.01 3.94
CA ILE A 130 -18.50 -10.50 4.40
C ILE A 130 -18.31 -9.96 5.82
N ASN A 131 -18.38 -8.64 5.96
CA ASN A 131 -18.19 -7.99 7.25
C ASN A 131 -19.45 -7.25 7.72
N SER A 132 -20.23 -7.93 8.57
CA SER A 132 -21.50 -7.39 9.10
C SER A 132 -21.30 -6.17 10.00
N ALA A 133 -20.18 -6.11 10.74
CA ALA A 133 -19.88 -4.97 11.62
C ALA A 133 -19.59 -3.71 10.80
N VAL A 134 -18.83 -3.84 9.70
CA VAL A 134 -18.55 -2.74 8.77
C VAL A 134 -19.81 -2.28 8.06
N LYS A 135 -20.62 -3.23 7.56
CA LYS A 135 -21.93 -2.91 6.97
C LYS A 135 -22.80 -2.10 7.94
N ASN A 136 -22.87 -2.54 9.20
CA ASN A 136 -23.62 -1.84 10.23
C ASN A 136 -23.03 -0.45 10.54
N TYR A 137 -21.71 -0.31 10.54
CA TYR A 137 -21.05 0.97 10.75
C TYR A 137 -21.41 1.98 9.65
N ILE A 138 -21.26 1.59 8.38
CA ILE A 138 -21.56 2.41 7.20
C ILE A 138 -23.03 2.83 7.19
N ASN A 139 -23.96 1.88 7.38
CA ASN A 139 -25.40 2.14 7.33
C ASN A 139 -25.91 3.06 8.46
N ASN A 140 -25.15 3.20 9.56
CA ASN A 140 -25.51 4.05 10.69
C ASN A 140 -24.58 5.26 10.83
N PHE A 141 -23.79 5.57 9.80
CA PHE A 141 -22.92 6.74 9.81
C PHE A 141 -23.69 8.00 9.39
N ASP A 142 -24.38 8.60 10.35
CA ASP A 142 -25.25 9.77 10.16
C ASP A 142 -24.54 11.12 10.38
N TYR A 143 -25.29 12.21 10.21
CA TYR A 143 -24.82 13.58 10.43
C TYR A 143 -24.31 13.78 11.87
N THR A 144 -24.99 13.23 12.88
CA THR A 144 -24.67 13.41 14.30
C THR A 144 -23.31 12.80 14.64
N ARG A 145 -23.06 11.57 14.18
CA ARG A 145 -21.74 10.93 14.29
C ARG A 145 -20.66 11.73 13.59
N ALA A 146 -20.96 12.24 12.39
CA ALA A 146 -20.02 13.08 11.68
C ALA A 146 -19.68 14.37 12.45
N ASN A 147 -20.69 15.05 12.97
CA ASN A 147 -20.55 16.30 13.73
C ASN A 147 -19.83 16.10 15.08
N THR A 148 -19.91 14.91 15.66
CA THR A 148 -19.22 14.54 16.92
C THR A 148 -17.80 14.02 16.71
N GLY A 149 -17.29 14.06 15.47
CA GLY A 149 -15.89 13.75 15.18
C GLY A 149 -15.58 12.29 14.88
N TYR A 150 -16.59 11.43 14.70
CA TYR A 150 -16.35 10.07 14.20
C TYR A 150 -15.75 10.13 12.79
N ASN A 151 -14.92 9.17 12.40
CA ASN A 151 -14.38 9.08 11.04
C ASN A 151 -15.14 8.04 10.22
N PRO A 152 -15.20 8.16 8.88
CA PRO A 152 -15.61 7.06 8.02
C PRO A 152 -14.80 5.78 8.35
N TYR A 153 -15.36 4.61 8.02
CA TYR A 153 -14.66 3.35 8.26
C TYR A 153 -13.26 3.41 7.62
N PRO A 154 -12.18 3.10 8.36
CA PRO A 154 -10.81 3.31 7.90
C PRO A 154 -10.37 2.19 6.94
N ASN A 155 -11.05 2.09 5.81
CA ASN A 155 -10.66 1.23 4.71
C ASN A 155 -10.67 2.06 3.43
N ASP A 156 -9.66 1.86 2.60
CA ASP A 156 -9.58 2.49 1.28
C ASP A 156 -10.54 1.83 0.28
N ARG A 157 -11.09 0.63 0.59
CA ARG A 157 -11.92 -0.16 -0.32
C ARG A 157 -13.13 -0.80 0.35
N VAL A 158 -14.28 -0.71 -0.32
CA VAL A 158 -15.47 -1.50 -0.02
C VAL A 158 -15.91 -2.21 -1.31
N ARG A 159 -16.36 -3.45 -1.19
CA ARG A 159 -16.86 -4.24 -2.32
C ARG A 159 -18.34 -4.54 -2.13
N PHE A 160 -19.15 -4.11 -3.08
CA PHE A 160 -20.54 -4.50 -3.19
C PHE A 160 -20.66 -5.59 -4.26
N ALA A 161 -21.48 -6.60 -4.00
CA ALA A 161 -21.71 -7.70 -4.93
C ALA A 161 -23.17 -7.72 -5.35
N LEU A 162 -23.41 -7.59 -6.66
CA LEU A 162 -24.71 -7.79 -7.29
C LEU A 162 -24.68 -9.13 -8.04
N PRO A 163 -25.44 -10.14 -7.61
CA PRO A 163 -25.60 -11.38 -8.37
C PRO A 163 -26.26 -11.10 -9.72
N ILE A 164 -25.64 -11.55 -10.81
CA ILE A 164 -26.12 -11.41 -12.20
C ILE A 164 -26.14 -12.79 -12.86
N GLY A 165 -27.14 -13.04 -13.71
CA GLY A 165 -27.33 -14.30 -14.43
C GLY A 165 -28.08 -15.38 -13.64
N GLY A 166 -28.28 -16.55 -14.24
CA GLY A 166 -28.98 -17.67 -13.62
C GLY A 166 -30.41 -17.31 -13.16
N LEU A 167 -30.75 -17.67 -11.91
CA LEU A 167 -32.06 -17.42 -11.30
C LEU A 167 -32.15 -16.07 -10.56
N THR A 168 -31.17 -15.19 -10.71
CA THR A 168 -31.10 -13.92 -9.96
C THR A 168 -32.13 -12.89 -10.44
N GLY A 169 -32.63 -13.03 -11.67
CA GLY A 169 -33.49 -12.03 -12.32
C GLY A 169 -32.73 -10.83 -12.90
N ASN A 170 -31.44 -10.68 -12.57
CA ASN A 170 -30.56 -9.64 -13.12
C ASN A 170 -29.83 -10.19 -14.36
N GLY A 171 -29.91 -9.50 -15.49
CA GLY A 171 -29.30 -9.93 -16.76
C GLY A 171 -28.71 -8.78 -17.54
N ALA A 172 -28.62 -8.93 -18.87
CA ALA A 172 -28.26 -7.83 -19.75
C ALA A 172 -29.26 -6.67 -19.65
N GLY A 173 -28.77 -5.44 -19.73
CA GLY A 173 -29.59 -4.24 -19.62
C GLY A 173 -28.82 -3.07 -18.99
N ASP A 174 -29.56 -2.00 -18.75
CA ASP A 174 -29.05 -0.76 -18.17
C ASP A 174 -29.20 -0.77 -16.65
N TYR A 175 -28.10 -0.48 -15.95
CA TYR A 175 -28.04 -0.40 -14.49
C TYR A 175 -27.62 1.00 -14.09
N TYR A 176 -28.27 1.53 -13.05
CA TYR A 176 -28.00 2.86 -12.52
C TYR A 176 -27.58 2.73 -11.06
N PHE A 177 -26.37 3.17 -10.75
CA PHE A 177 -25.78 3.10 -9.42
C PHE A 177 -25.71 4.49 -8.83
N LYS A 178 -26.32 4.68 -7.66
CA LYS A 178 -26.38 5.96 -6.97
C LYS A 178 -25.49 5.96 -5.75
N PHE A 179 -24.67 7.00 -5.64
CA PHE A 179 -23.81 7.23 -4.49
C PHE A 179 -24.16 8.57 -3.87
N SER A 180 -24.24 8.59 -2.53
CA SER A 180 -24.44 9.82 -1.77
C SER A 180 -23.76 9.69 -0.41
N SER A 181 -23.36 10.82 0.17
CA SER A 181 -22.85 10.82 1.53
C SER A 181 -23.94 10.42 2.51
N SER A 182 -23.83 9.24 3.14
CA SER A 182 -24.79 8.75 4.14
C SER A 182 -25.01 9.74 5.29
N SER A 183 -24.00 10.55 5.62
CA SER A 183 -24.10 11.53 6.70
C SER A 183 -24.72 12.86 6.26
N GLY A 184 -24.67 13.17 4.96
CA GLY A 184 -25.03 14.48 4.42
C GLY A 184 -24.24 15.66 5.01
N HIS A 185 -23.16 15.40 5.74
CA HIS A 185 -22.37 16.43 6.42
C HIS A 185 -21.36 17.05 5.47
N SER A 186 -21.32 18.38 5.44
CA SER A 186 -20.51 19.16 4.50
C SER A 186 -19.00 18.95 4.56
N ARG A 187 -18.49 18.29 5.61
CA ARG A 187 -17.06 18.04 5.77
C ARG A 187 -16.54 16.99 4.79
N PHE A 188 -17.45 16.25 4.16
CA PHE A 188 -17.15 15.23 3.16
C PHE A 188 -17.39 15.71 1.74
N ASN A 189 -17.95 16.89 1.54
CA ASN A 189 -18.14 17.44 0.21
C ASN A 189 -16.76 17.62 -0.43
N GLY A 190 -16.63 17.27 -1.71
CA GLY A 190 -15.35 17.31 -2.39
C GLY A 190 -14.42 16.13 -2.09
N PHE A 191 -14.82 15.17 -1.23
CA PHE A 191 -13.99 13.99 -0.99
C PHE A 191 -13.99 13.13 -2.24
N GLN A 192 -12.79 12.80 -2.71
CA GLN A 192 -12.62 11.96 -3.88
C GLN A 192 -12.84 10.49 -3.54
N TYR A 193 -13.46 9.77 -4.45
CA TYR A 193 -13.59 8.32 -4.41
C TYR A 193 -13.43 7.75 -5.81
N LYS A 194 -13.23 6.43 -5.88
CA LYS A 194 -13.03 5.72 -7.14
C LYS A 194 -14.02 4.58 -7.25
N ILE A 195 -14.70 4.52 -8.38
CA ILE A 195 -15.58 3.42 -8.73
C ILE A 195 -14.82 2.50 -9.68
N TYR A 196 -14.87 1.20 -9.39
CA TYR A 196 -14.35 0.16 -10.26
C TYR A 196 -15.35 -1.00 -10.22
N MET A 197 -15.82 -1.41 -11.40
CA MET A 197 -16.77 -2.52 -11.53
C MET A 197 -16.15 -3.63 -12.36
N GLU A 198 -16.32 -4.87 -11.91
CA GLU A 198 -15.86 -6.05 -12.62
C GLU A 198 -16.92 -7.15 -12.55
N THR A 199 -16.87 -8.03 -13.54
CA THR A 199 -17.60 -9.30 -13.52
C THR A 199 -16.61 -10.45 -13.45
N LYS A 200 -17.12 -11.68 -13.40
CA LYS A 200 -16.27 -12.88 -13.46
C LYS A 200 -15.46 -12.99 -14.76
N THR A 201 -15.98 -12.46 -15.87
CA THR A 201 -15.38 -12.59 -17.20
C THR A 201 -14.66 -11.32 -17.65
N LYS A 202 -14.97 -10.16 -17.05
CA LYS A 202 -14.40 -8.87 -17.43
C LYS A 202 -13.89 -8.11 -16.21
N GLY A 203 -12.58 -8.24 -15.98
CA GLY A 203 -11.81 -7.51 -14.97
C GLY A 203 -10.99 -6.37 -15.60
N TRP A 204 -9.84 -6.02 -15.00
CA TRP A 204 -9.01 -4.88 -15.39
C TRP A 204 -8.71 -4.82 -16.90
N GLN A 205 -9.04 -3.69 -17.53
CA GLN A 205 -8.90 -3.51 -18.98
C GLN A 205 -7.59 -2.81 -19.39
N ASN A 206 -6.75 -2.39 -18.44
CA ASN A 206 -5.53 -1.64 -18.71
C ASN A 206 -5.76 -0.35 -19.53
N LEU A 207 -6.84 0.36 -19.19
CA LEU A 207 -7.20 1.64 -19.79
C LEU A 207 -6.95 2.77 -18.78
N SER A 208 -6.84 3.99 -19.28
CA SER A 208 -6.73 5.19 -18.43
C SER A 208 -8.00 5.38 -17.60
N ASP A 209 -7.83 5.92 -16.40
CA ASP A 209 -8.94 6.26 -15.51
C ASP A 209 -9.87 7.28 -16.19
N LEU A 210 -11.19 7.05 -16.07
CA LEU A 210 -12.23 7.99 -16.43
C LEU A 210 -12.40 9.02 -15.30
N SER A 211 -13.05 10.14 -15.60
CA SER A 211 -13.43 11.15 -14.61
C SER A 211 -14.88 11.55 -14.83
N GLU A 212 -15.62 11.73 -13.74
CA GLU A 212 -17.01 12.15 -13.80
C GLU A 212 -17.15 13.57 -14.39
N VAL A 213 -18.34 13.87 -14.87
CA VAL A 213 -18.77 15.23 -15.22
C VAL A 213 -19.93 15.62 -14.33
N GLU A 214 -19.79 16.71 -13.58
CA GLU A 214 -20.83 17.27 -12.71
C GLU A 214 -21.69 18.33 -13.43
N PRO A 215 -22.99 18.48 -13.08
CA PRO A 215 -23.73 17.68 -12.10
C PRO A 215 -24.26 16.36 -12.68
N ASN A 216 -24.22 15.27 -11.92
CA ASN A 216 -24.53 13.92 -12.41
C ASN A 216 -25.55 13.10 -11.62
N GLY A 217 -26.46 13.74 -10.87
CA GLY A 217 -27.42 13.02 -10.02
C GLY A 217 -28.56 12.28 -10.73
N GLY A 218 -28.54 12.26 -12.06
CA GLY A 218 -29.46 11.46 -12.85
C GLY A 218 -30.90 11.97 -12.89
N GLY A 219 -31.80 11.09 -13.35
CA GLY A 219 -33.18 11.45 -13.67
C GLY A 219 -33.99 11.98 -12.49
N ASP A 220 -33.77 11.46 -11.28
CA ASP A 220 -34.45 11.90 -10.05
C ASP A 220 -34.10 13.35 -9.68
N CYS A 221 -32.96 13.84 -10.19
CA CYS A 221 -32.46 15.19 -9.99
C CYS A 221 -32.66 16.09 -11.21
N GLY A 222 -33.24 15.57 -12.30
CA GLY A 222 -33.30 16.26 -13.58
C GLY A 222 -31.92 16.56 -14.18
N GLN A 223 -30.93 15.73 -13.85
CA GLN A 223 -29.52 15.87 -14.25
C GLN A 223 -29.12 14.71 -15.18
N SER A 224 -27.99 14.86 -15.87
CA SER A 224 -27.35 13.75 -16.59
C SER A 224 -26.77 12.72 -15.60
N ASN A 225 -26.26 11.61 -16.12
CA ASN A 225 -25.44 10.65 -15.38
C ASN A 225 -24.10 10.44 -16.11
N ASN A 226 -23.19 9.70 -15.48
CA ASN A 226 -21.91 9.32 -16.10
C ASN A 226 -21.90 7.85 -16.50
N ASP A 227 -21.51 7.56 -17.73
CA ASP A 227 -21.27 6.18 -18.16
C ASP A 227 -20.01 5.60 -17.51
N ILE A 228 -20.13 4.41 -16.94
CA ILE A 228 -19.01 3.63 -16.41
C ILE A 228 -18.75 2.40 -17.26
N GLN A 229 -17.50 1.97 -17.28
CA GLN A 229 -17.05 0.82 -18.04
C GLN A 229 -16.49 -0.27 -17.11
N LEU A 230 -16.90 -1.52 -17.35
CA LEU A 230 -16.33 -2.67 -16.66
C LEU A 230 -14.80 -2.71 -16.83
N GLY A 231 -14.09 -2.87 -15.72
CA GLY A 231 -12.65 -3.00 -15.65
C GLY A 231 -11.88 -1.70 -15.88
N VAL A 232 -12.54 -0.54 -15.81
CA VAL A 232 -11.94 0.79 -15.89
C VAL A 232 -12.31 1.57 -14.64
N ASN A 233 -11.36 2.32 -14.09
CA ASN A 233 -11.61 3.19 -12.95
C ASN A 233 -12.41 4.42 -13.37
N MET A 234 -13.31 4.88 -12.51
CA MET A 234 -13.96 6.19 -12.60
C MET A 234 -13.58 7.00 -11.36
N ASN A 235 -12.92 8.14 -11.55
CA ASN A 235 -12.65 9.10 -10.49
C ASN A 235 -13.89 9.98 -10.29
N ALA A 236 -14.35 10.03 -9.05
CA ALA A 236 -15.58 10.71 -8.65
C ALA A 236 -15.39 11.50 -7.35
N THR A 237 -16.34 12.36 -7.03
CA THR A 237 -16.26 13.34 -5.95
C THR A 237 -17.59 13.43 -5.23
N VAL A 238 -17.57 13.38 -3.91
CA VAL A 238 -18.80 13.53 -3.13
C VAL A 238 -19.40 14.92 -3.36
N ASP A 239 -20.60 14.87 -3.90
CA ASP A 239 -21.44 15.99 -4.32
C ASP A 239 -21.77 17.00 -3.18
N ASP A 240 -21.83 18.30 -3.50
CA ASP A 240 -22.15 19.39 -2.55
C ASP A 240 -23.66 19.71 -2.53
N PRO A 241 -24.29 20.14 -1.41
CA PRO A 241 -25.66 20.64 -1.30
C PRO A 241 -26.23 21.56 -2.39
N ALA A 242 -25.40 22.15 -3.26
CA ALA A 242 -25.88 22.89 -4.42
C ALA A 242 -26.53 21.97 -5.48
N THR A 243 -26.33 20.65 -5.40
CA THR A 243 -26.94 19.61 -6.22
C THR A 243 -27.91 18.76 -5.39
N CYS A 244 -28.44 17.68 -5.97
CA CYS A 244 -29.22 16.68 -5.24
C CYS A 244 -28.39 15.73 -4.36
N ARG A 245 -27.11 16.07 -4.13
CA ARG A 245 -26.17 15.34 -3.25
C ARG A 245 -25.95 13.88 -3.63
N THR A 246 -26.13 13.56 -4.90
CA THR A 246 -26.19 12.19 -5.40
C THR A 246 -25.47 12.14 -6.71
N ASP A 247 -24.60 11.16 -6.86
CA ASP A 247 -23.94 10.85 -8.12
C ASP A 247 -24.60 9.61 -8.72
N GLU A 248 -25.06 9.69 -9.97
CA GLU A 248 -25.61 8.56 -10.71
C GLU A 248 -24.64 8.10 -11.82
N PHE A 249 -24.34 6.81 -11.81
CA PHE A 249 -23.50 6.16 -12.80
C PHE A 249 -24.29 5.10 -13.55
N HIS A 250 -24.22 5.15 -14.88
CA HIS A 250 -24.88 4.23 -15.77
C HIS A 250 -23.92 3.15 -16.26
N LEU A 251 -24.32 1.89 -16.16
CA LEU A 251 -23.60 0.75 -16.72
C LEU A 251 -24.53 -0.05 -17.63
N ASN A 252 -24.17 -0.12 -18.92
CA ASN A 252 -24.77 -1.08 -19.82
C ASN A 252 -24.06 -2.44 -19.69
N LEU A 253 -24.83 -3.47 -19.34
CA LEU A 253 -24.35 -4.85 -19.30
C LEU A 253 -24.90 -5.66 -20.48
N THR A 254 -24.02 -6.37 -21.17
CA THR A 254 -24.41 -7.36 -22.18
C THR A 254 -24.25 -8.78 -21.64
N ALA A 255 -24.90 -9.76 -22.29
CA ALA A 255 -24.75 -11.17 -21.92
C ALA A 255 -23.28 -11.65 -21.98
N ALA A 256 -22.47 -11.09 -22.87
CA ALA A 256 -21.05 -11.41 -23.00
C ALA A 256 -20.20 -10.92 -21.82
N ASP A 257 -20.68 -9.89 -21.10
CA ASP A 257 -19.96 -9.34 -19.95
C ASP A 257 -20.04 -10.22 -18.70
N TYR A 258 -20.89 -11.26 -18.65
CA TYR A 258 -21.01 -12.12 -17.45
C TYR A 258 -21.20 -13.61 -17.73
N ASN A 259 -21.61 -14.01 -18.94
CA ASN A 259 -21.65 -15.42 -19.31
C ASN A 259 -20.22 -15.89 -19.67
N SER A 260 -19.79 -16.96 -19.01
CA SER A 260 -18.53 -17.68 -19.30
C SER A 260 -18.76 -18.84 -20.26
#